data_AF-A0A2N9W2Z6-F1
#
_entry.id   AF-A0A2N9W2Z6-F1
#
_cell.length_a   1.000
_cell.length_b   1.000
_cell.length_c   1.000
_cell.angle_alpha   90.00
_cell.angle_beta   90.00
_cell.angle_gamma   90.00
#
_symmetry.space_group_name_H-M   'P 1'
#
loop_
_entity.id
_entity.type
_entity.pdbx_description
1 polymer ?
#
loop_
_entity_poly.entity_id
_entity_poly.type
_entity_poly.pdbx_seq_one_letter_code
_entity_poly.pdbx_strand_id
1 'polypeptide(L)'
;MKFLDTLTGGYGTLIAYGPAAALVVGAFGYTYHLGGKHTEATWTAKYSTLVANYAAAALAEGTRQANANADAKAREAVVIATIDAQSTALQELHRKLKDEASRDPTASDDCLNATARLRVNQVR
;
A
#
# COMPACT_ATOMS: atom_id res chain seq x y z
N MET A 1 17.04 -28.96 68.82
CA MET A 1 16.18 -30.05 68.31
C MET A 1 15.42 -30.78 69.43
N LYS A 2 16.08 -31.26 70.50
CA LYS A 2 15.41 -31.95 71.63
C LYS A 2 14.18 -31.23 72.26
N PHE A 3 14.22 -29.91 72.42
CA PHE A 3 13.09 -29.17 73.02
C PHE A 3 11.84 -29.14 72.11
N LEU A 4 12.02 -28.93 70.81
CA LEU A 4 10.94 -28.93 69.80
C LEU A 4 10.32 -30.32 69.63
N ASP A 5 11.12 -31.37 69.68
CA ASP A 5 10.62 -32.75 69.62
C ASP A 5 9.83 -33.15 70.87
N THR A 6 10.19 -32.61 72.03
CA THR A 6 9.46 -32.87 73.29
C THR A 6 8.11 -32.13 73.32
N LEU A 7 8.04 -30.95 72.71
CA LEU A 7 6.84 -30.09 72.71
C LEU A 7 5.84 -30.47 71.61
N THR A 8 6.32 -31.08 70.53
CA THR A 8 5.51 -31.46 69.36
C THR A 8 5.33 -32.98 69.20
N GLY A 9 5.81 -33.78 70.17
CA GLY A 9 5.66 -35.24 70.15
C GLY A 9 6.50 -35.95 69.06
N GLY A 10 7.65 -35.39 68.69
CA GLY A 10 8.54 -35.93 67.65
C GLY A 10 8.24 -35.47 66.22
N TYR A 11 7.24 -34.59 66.03
CA TYR A 11 6.91 -33.99 64.73
C TYR A 11 7.62 -32.65 64.47
N GLY A 12 8.60 -32.28 65.30
CA GLY A 12 9.25 -30.97 65.26
C GLY A 12 9.97 -30.68 63.95
N THR A 13 10.46 -31.73 63.29
CA THR A 13 11.04 -31.67 61.94
C THR A 13 9.98 -31.35 60.88
N LEU A 14 8.84 -32.05 60.87
CA LEU A 14 7.72 -31.80 59.93
C LEU A 14 7.14 -30.39 60.06
N ILE A 15 6.99 -29.89 61.29
CA ILE A 15 6.50 -28.53 61.56
C ILE A 15 7.51 -27.47 61.08
N ALA A 16 8.81 -27.75 61.11
CA ALA A 16 9.83 -26.85 60.56
C ALA A 16 9.91 -26.89 59.03
N TYR A 17 9.66 -28.05 58.41
CA TYR A 17 9.69 -28.19 56.95
C TYR A 17 8.50 -27.52 56.24
N GLY A 18 7.33 -27.46 56.87
CA GLY A 18 6.14 -26.80 56.29
C GLY A 18 6.34 -25.32 55.93
N PRO A 19 6.76 -24.46 56.87
CA PRO A 19 7.07 -23.06 56.61
C PRO A 19 8.23 -22.86 55.63
N ALA A 20 9.25 -23.72 55.70
CA ALA A 20 10.38 -23.68 54.77
C ALA A 20 9.93 -23.98 53.33
N ALA A 21 9.10 -25.00 53.13
CA ALA A 21 8.51 -25.33 51.83
C ALA A 21 7.61 -24.20 51.32
N ALA A 22 6.80 -23.59 52.19
CA ALA A 22 5.94 -22.46 51.82
C ALA A 22 6.74 -21.22 51.37
N LEU A 23 7.87 -20.92 52.03
CA LEU A 23 8.77 -19.84 51.62
C LEU A 23 9.39 -20.10 50.25
N VAL A 24 9.84 -21.33 49.99
CA VAL A 24 10.39 -21.71 48.68
C VAL A 24 9.33 -21.57 47.59
N VAL A 25 8.13 -22.12 47.80
CA VAL A 25 7.02 -22.01 46.83
C VAL A 25 6.61 -20.56 46.61
N GLY A 26 6.53 -19.75 47.66
CA GLY A 26 6.21 -18.32 47.56
C GLY A 26 7.27 -17.53 46.78
N ALA A 27 8.56 -17.80 47.03
CA ALA A 27 9.66 -17.15 46.32
C ALA A 27 9.68 -17.54 44.83
N PHE A 28 9.50 -18.82 44.50
CA PHE A 28 9.41 -19.28 43.11
C PHE A 28 8.17 -18.74 42.40
N GLY A 29 7.00 -18.73 43.05
CA GLY A 29 5.78 -18.17 42.47
C GLY A 29 5.90 -16.66 42.21
N TYR A 30 6.49 -15.90 43.14
CA TYR A 30 6.67 -14.46 42.99
C TYR A 30 7.67 -14.10 41.89
N THR A 31 8.81 -14.79 41.83
CA THR A 31 9.82 -14.58 40.78
C THR A 31 9.30 -14.99 39.40
N TYR A 32 8.56 -16.10 39.30
CA TYR A 32 7.90 -16.52 38.07
C TYR A 32 6.86 -15.49 37.61
N HIS A 33 6.03 -14.98 38.51
CA HIS A 33 5.02 -13.96 38.21
C HIS A 33 5.63 -12.64 37.74
N LEU A 34 6.68 -12.16 38.43
CA LEU A 34 7.43 -10.98 38.00
C LEU A 34 8.10 -11.18 36.65
N GLY A 35 8.71 -12.34 36.43
CA GLY A 35 9.30 -12.71 35.15
C GLY A 35 8.27 -12.72 34.03
N GLY A 36 7.09 -13.31 34.26
CA GLY A 36 5.96 -13.32 33.34
C GLY A 36 5.44 -11.92 33.00
N LYS A 37 5.26 -11.04 33.99
CA LYS A 37 4.87 -9.64 33.76
C LYS A 37 5.91 -8.87 32.96
N HIS A 38 7.20 -9.08 33.25
CA HIS A 38 8.28 -8.42 32.55
C HIS A 38 8.36 -8.88 31.08
N THR A 39 8.22 -10.18 30.82
CA THR A 39 8.19 -10.70 29.44
C THR A 39 6.96 -10.20 28.70
N GLU A 40 5.77 -10.21 29.32
CA GLU A 40 4.54 -9.68 28.74
C GLU A 40 4.69 -8.19 28.38
N ALA A 41 5.21 -7.36 29.28
CA ALA A 41 5.45 -5.94 29.02
C ALA A 41 6.45 -5.73 27.86
N THR A 42 7.53 -6.50 27.84
CA THR A 42 8.55 -6.43 26.77
C THR A 42 7.96 -6.79 25.40
N TRP A 43 7.21 -7.89 25.33
CA TRP A 43 6.59 -8.32 24.08
C TRP A 43 5.48 -7.37 23.63
N THR A 44 4.66 -6.89 24.57
CA THR A 44 3.62 -5.88 24.28
C THR A 44 4.23 -4.62 23.69
N ALA A 45 5.34 -4.12 24.26
CA ALA A 45 6.06 -2.96 23.72
C ALA A 45 6.66 -3.22 22.33
N LYS A 46 7.22 -4.42 22.09
CA LYS A 46 7.71 -4.80 20.75
C LYS A 46 6.59 -4.85 19.73
N TYR A 47 5.45 -5.44 20.08
CA TYR A 47 4.30 -5.53 19.19
C TYR A 47 3.69 -4.17 18.90
N SER A 48 3.51 -3.30 19.91
CA SER A 48 2.99 -1.95 19.69
C SER A 48 3.90 -1.13 18.78
N THR A 49 5.22 -1.24 18.97
CA THR A 49 6.21 -0.60 18.09
C THR A 49 6.14 -1.15 16.67
N LEU A 50 6.05 -2.47 16.49
CA LEU A 50 5.91 -3.09 15.17
C LEU A 50 4.65 -2.59 14.47
N VAL A 51 3.50 -2.61 15.14
CA VAL A 51 2.22 -2.15 14.58
C VAL A 51 2.30 -0.68 14.17
N ALA A 52 2.89 0.17 15.00
CA ALA A 52 3.09 1.59 14.67
C ALA A 52 3.99 1.76 13.43
N ASN A 53 5.09 1.01 13.35
CA ASN A 53 6.01 1.05 12.21
C ASN A 53 5.34 0.59 10.91
N TYR A 54 4.57 -0.50 10.96
CA TYR A 54 3.82 -0.99 9.79
C TYR A 54 2.75 0.00 9.34
N ALA A 55 2.02 0.62 10.28
CA ALA A 55 1.04 1.65 9.96
C ALA A 55 1.68 2.88 9.29
N ALA A 56 2.82 3.35 9.83
CA ALA A 56 3.57 4.44 9.23
C ALA A 56 4.10 4.10 7.84
N ALA A 57 4.64 2.89 7.65
CA ALA A 57 5.13 2.42 6.35
C ALA A 57 4.00 2.30 5.32
N ALA A 58 2.83 1.76 5.72
CA ALA A 58 1.67 1.66 4.86
C ALA A 58 1.15 3.03 4.43
N LEU A 59 1.10 4.01 5.35
CA LEU A 59 0.71 5.38 5.04
C LEU A 59 1.69 6.06 4.07
N ALA A 60 2.99 5.90 4.31
CA ALA A 60 4.03 6.44 3.45
C ALA A 60 3.95 5.87 2.02
N GLU A 61 3.76 4.56 1.90
CA GLU A 61 3.61 3.90 0.60
C GLU A 61 2.31 4.31 -0.10
N GLY A 62 1.20 4.39 0.64
CA GLY A 62 -0.07 4.89 0.09
C GLY A 62 0.07 6.32 -0.45
N THR A 63 0.81 7.17 0.26
CA THR A 63 1.10 8.56 -0.18
C THR A 63 1.97 8.56 -1.44
N ARG A 64 3.02 7.74 -1.50
CA ARG A 64 3.89 7.61 -2.67
C ARG A 64 3.10 7.18 -3.91
N GLN A 65 2.22 6.18 -3.76
CA GLN A 65 1.36 5.70 -4.84
C GLN A 65 0.34 6.75 -5.28
N ALA A 66 -0.29 7.45 -4.33
CA ALA A 66 -1.24 8.52 -4.65
C ALA A 66 -0.58 9.63 -5.49
N ASN A 67 0.62 10.07 -5.10
CA ASN A 67 1.37 11.08 -5.84
C ASN A 67 1.76 10.58 -7.24
N ALA A 68 2.31 9.37 -7.35
CA ALA A 68 2.67 8.79 -8.65
C ALA A 68 1.46 8.68 -9.59
N ASN A 69 0.29 8.29 -9.06
CA ASN A 69 -0.94 8.19 -9.82
C ASN A 69 -1.49 9.57 -10.23
N ALA A 70 -1.39 10.58 -9.36
CA ALA A 70 -1.79 11.95 -9.69
C ALA A 70 -0.91 12.51 -10.83
N ASP A 71 0.41 12.30 -10.75
CA ASP A 71 1.34 12.72 -11.79
C ASP A 71 1.09 11.99 -13.12
N ALA A 72 0.79 10.69 -13.06
CA ALA A 72 0.44 9.91 -14.25
C ALA A 72 -0.84 10.45 -14.92
N LYS A 73 -1.90 10.68 -14.14
CA LYS A 73 -3.15 11.27 -14.63
C LYS A 73 -2.95 12.66 -15.24
N ALA A 74 -2.08 13.49 -14.64
CA ALA A 74 -1.76 14.80 -15.19
C ALA A 74 -1.07 14.68 -16.56
N ARG A 75 -0.12 13.75 -16.72
CA ARG A 75 0.53 13.48 -18.01
C ARG A 75 -0.45 12.95 -19.06
N GLU A 76 -1.30 12.02 -18.67
CA GLU A 76 -2.34 11.47 -19.55
C GLU A 76 -3.34 12.54 -20.00
N ALA A 77 -3.74 13.45 -19.11
CA ALA A 77 -4.62 14.56 -19.46
C ALA A 77 -4.02 15.46 -20.56
N VAL A 78 -2.71 15.73 -20.50
CA VAL A 78 -2.01 16.50 -21.55
C VAL A 78 -1.97 15.73 -22.88
N VAL A 79 -1.74 14.41 -22.82
CA VAL A 79 -1.76 13.55 -24.02
C VAL A 79 -3.15 13.53 -24.65
N ILE A 80 -4.20 13.35 -23.84
CA ILE A 80 -5.60 13.36 -24.30
C ILE A 80 -5.94 14.71 -24.95
N ALA A 81 -5.61 15.82 -24.29
CA ALA A 81 -5.86 17.15 -24.86
C ALA A 81 -5.14 17.37 -26.20
N THR A 82 -3.92 16.82 -26.34
CA THR A 82 -3.17 16.86 -27.59
C THR A 82 -3.84 16.03 -28.68
N ILE A 83 -4.28 14.80 -28.35
CA ILE A 83 -5.00 13.92 -29.28
C ILE A 83 -6.32 14.56 -29.71
N ASP A 84 -7.07 15.19 -28.80
CA ASP A 84 -8.33 15.85 -29.12
C ASP A 84 -8.14 17.05 -30.06
N ALA A 85 -7.09 17.85 -29.82
CA ALA A 85 -6.73 18.95 -30.71
C ALA A 85 -6.33 18.44 -32.11
N GLN A 86 -5.52 17.37 -32.19
CA GLN A 86 -5.15 16.74 -33.45
C GLN A 86 -6.35 16.13 -34.18
N SER A 87 -7.24 15.45 -33.45
CA SER A 87 -8.47 14.85 -33.99
C SER A 87 -9.37 15.93 -34.59
N THR A 88 -9.56 17.05 -33.90
CA THR A 88 -10.35 18.19 -34.39
C THR A 88 -9.73 18.79 -35.65
N ALA A 89 -8.40 19.00 -35.66
CA ALA A 89 -7.69 19.51 -36.84
C ALA A 89 -7.81 18.57 -38.05
N LEU A 90 -7.70 17.25 -37.83
CA LEU A 90 -7.87 16.24 -38.88
C LEU A 90 -9.30 16.20 -39.40
N GLN A 91 -10.31 16.31 -38.54
CA GLN A 91 -11.71 16.38 -38.96
C GLN A 91 -11.99 17.63 -39.79
N GLU A 92 -11.41 18.77 -39.41
CA GLU A 92 -11.56 20.01 -40.18
C GLU A 92 -10.88 19.93 -41.54
N LEU A 93 -9.67 19.36 -41.61
CA LEU A 93 -8.96 19.12 -42.86
C LEU A 93 -9.76 18.19 -43.78
N HIS A 94 -10.30 17.09 -43.23
CA HIS A 94 -11.14 16.15 -43.97
C HIS A 94 -12.40 16.81 -44.53
N ARG A 95 -13.04 17.70 -43.75
CA ARG A 95 -14.17 18.50 -44.22
C ARG A 95 -13.76 19.43 -45.35
N LYS A 96 -12.66 20.17 -45.22
CA LYS A 96 -12.15 21.06 -46.28
C LYS A 96 -11.88 20.32 -47.58
N LEU A 97 -11.17 19.19 -47.50
CA LEU A 97 -10.89 18.33 -48.67
C LEU A 97 -12.17 17.79 -49.32
N LYS A 98 -13.19 17.41 -48.52
CA LYS A 98 -14.49 17.00 -49.05
C LYS A 98 -15.23 18.14 -49.74
N ASP A 99 -15.26 19.32 -49.12
CA ASP A 99 -15.90 20.51 -49.68
C ASP A 99 -15.22 20.91 -51.00
N GLU A 100 -13.88 20.88 -51.06
CA GLU A 100 -13.10 21.12 -52.29
C GLU A 100 -13.40 20.10 -53.38
N ALA A 101 -13.38 18.80 -53.05
CA ALA A 101 -13.73 17.75 -54.00
C ALA A 101 -15.17 17.87 -54.54
N SER A 102 -16.10 18.39 -53.72
CA SER A 102 -17.50 18.60 -54.14
C SER A 102 -17.69 19.86 -55.00
N ARG A 103 -16.81 20.86 -54.87
CA ARG A 103 -16.86 22.11 -55.65
C ARG A 103 -16.10 22.04 -56.96
N ASP A 104 -15.25 21.04 -57.15
CA ASP A 104 -14.53 20.82 -58.40
C ASP A 104 -15.49 20.29 -59.48
N PRO A 105 -15.86 21.12 -60.48
CA PRO A 105 -16.79 20.73 -61.54
C PRO A 105 -16.19 19.64 -62.45
N THR A 106 -14.87 19.46 -62.41
CA THR A 106 -14.12 18.46 -63.19
C THR A 106 -13.76 17.22 -62.38
N ALA A 107 -14.16 17.13 -61.10
CA ALA A 107 -13.86 15.98 -60.25
C ALA A 107 -14.42 14.66 -60.81
N SER A 108 -15.49 14.73 -61.60
CA SER A 108 -16.12 13.60 -62.30
C SER A 108 -15.84 13.55 -63.80
N ASP A 109 -15.10 14.51 -64.37
CA ASP A 109 -14.76 14.46 -65.80
C ASP A 109 -13.79 13.31 -66.06
N ASP A 110 -14.23 12.39 -66.92
CA ASP A 110 -13.62 11.09 -67.22
C ASP A 110 -12.19 11.18 -67.81
N CYS A 111 -11.72 12.40 -68.10
CA CYS A 111 -10.46 12.71 -68.76
C CYS A 111 -9.22 12.49 -67.86
N LEU A 112 -9.39 12.47 -66.54
CA LEU A 112 -8.30 12.35 -65.58
C LEU A 112 -8.41 11.05 -64.79
N ASN A 113 -7.36 10.22 -64.80
CA ASN A 113 -7.34 9.02 -63.95
C ASN A 113 -7.30 9.40 -62.45
N ALA A 114 -7.71 8.49 -61.56
CA ALA A 114 -7.80 8.74 -60.12
C ALA A 114 -6.50 9.26 -59.50
N THR A 115 -5.34 8.82 -60.00
CA THR A 115 -4.00 9.22 -59.54
C THR A 115 -3.66 10.67 -59.95
N ALA A 116 -4.08 11.10 -61.14
CA ALA A 116 -3.87 12.47 -61.62
C ALA A 116 -4.74 13.47 -60.84
N ARG A 117 -5.97 13.09 -60.46
CA ARG A 117 -6.87 13.90 -59.63
C ARG A 117 -6.30 14.18 -58.23
N LEU A 118 -5.74 13.15 -57.57
CA LEU A 118 -5.09 13.30 -56.26
C LEU A 118 -3.88 14.25 -56.31
N ARG A 119 -3.06 14.20 -57.37
CA ARG A 119 -1.89 15.09 -57.52
C ARG A 119 -2.28 16.55 -57.70
N VAL A 120 -3.34 16.85 -58.47
CA VAL A 120 -3.78 18.24 -58.67
C VAL A 120 -4.33 18.83 -57.37
N ASN A 121 -5.10 18.04 -56.61
CA ASN A 121 -5.64 18.48 -55.31
C ASN A 121 -4.58 18.61 -54.21
N GLN A 122 -3.42 17.95 -54.31
CA GLN A 122 -2.30 18.14 -53.37
C GLN A 122 -1.44 19.37 -53.65
N VAL A 123 -1.52 19.96 -54.84
CA VAL A 123 -0.69 21.10 -55.28
C VAL A 123 -1.42 22.44 -55.10
N ARG A 124 -2.74 22.43 -54.89
CA ARG A 124 -3.55 23.61 -54.54
C ARG A 124 -3.56 23.84 -53.02
#